data_AF-A0A0K0CVD5-F1
#
_entry.id   AF-A0A0K0CVD5-F1
#
_cell.length_a   1.000
_cell.length_b   1.000
_cell.length_c   1.000
_cell.angle_alpha   90.00
_cell.angle_beta   90.00
_cell.angle_gamma   90.00
#
_symmetry.space_group_name_H-M   'P 1'
#
loop_
_entity.id
_entity.type
_entity.pdbx_description
1 polymer ?
#
loop_
_entity_poly.entity_id
_entity_poly.type
_entity_poly.pdbx_seq_one_letter_code
_entity_poly.pdbx_strand_id
1 'polypeptide(L)' 'MPDHNEPLEEGVDQLTQWRERCADHAADFKALLDECNDRVNSRTNTEETCHQEMLDYIHHLDQCAMPKAFKALK' A
#
# COMPACT_ATOMS: atom_id res chain seq x y z
N MET A 1 11.74 6.94 0.15
CA MET A 1 11.39 5.51 0.15
C MET A 1 12.68 4.74 0.35
N PRO A 2 12.72 3.73 1.23
CA PRO A 2 13.92 2.92 1.43
C PRO A 2 14.26 2.16 0.15
N ASP A 3 15.56 1.93 -0.12
CA ASP A 3 15.99 1.18 -1.30
C ASP A 3 15.62 -0.30 -1.18
N HIS A 4 15.27 -0.96 -2.29
CA HIS A 4 14.91 -2.39 -2.26
C HIS A 4 16.08 -3.28 -1.83
N ASN A 5 17.33 -2.84 -1.96
CA ASN A 5 18.52 -3.61 -1.60
C ASN A 5 19.05 -3.30 -0.19
N GLU A 6 18.45 -2.36 0.52
CA GLU A 6 18.83 -2.06 1.91
C GLU A 6 18.49 -3.24 2.82
N PRO A 7 19.33 -3.63 3.78
CA PRO A 7 18.96 -4.67 4.76
C PRO A 7 17.64 -4.32 5.47
N LEU A 8 16.86 -5.33 5.84
CA LEU A 8 15.69 -5.11 6.68
C LEU A 8 16.14 -4.87 8.12
N GLU A 9 15.46 -3.97 8.81
CA GLU A 9 15.67 -3.73 10.22
C GLU A 9 15.23 -4.96 11.04
N GLU A 10 16.12 -5.43 11.91
CA GLU A 10 15.85 -6.62 12.73
C GLU A 10 14.87 -6.28 13.86
N GLY A 11 13.86 -7.13 14.06
CA GLY A 11 12.81 -6.91 15.04
C GLY A 11 11.64 -6.05 14.54
N VAL A 12 11.70 -5.54 13.31
CA VAL A 12 10.60 -4.84 12.64
C VAL A 12 9.92 -5.79 11.65
N ASP A 13 8.59 -5.75 11.56
CA ASP A 13 7.82 -6.60 10.64
C ASP A 13 8.28 -6.43 9.18
N GLN A 14 8.76 -7.51 8.57
CA GLN A 14 9.26 -7.46 7.20
C GLN A 14 8.17 -7.08 6.19
N LEU A 15 6.90 -7.42 6.43
CA LEU A 15 5.83 -7.05 5.51
C LEU A 15 5.64 -5.54 5.44
N THR A 16 5.60 -4.87 6.59
CA THR A 16 5.50 -3.41 6.69
C THR A 16 6.67 -2.73 5.98
N GLN A 17 7.90 -3.16 6.24
CA GLN A 17 9.09 -2.61 5.57
C GLN A 17 9.04 -2.79 4.04
N TRP A 18 8.59 -3.94 3.55
CA TRP A 18 8.46 -4.18 2.11
C TRP A 18 7.31 -3.41 1.47
N ARG A 19 6.19 -3.18 2.18
CA ARG A 19 5.10 -2.32 1.71
C ARG A 19 5.58 -0.88 1.54
N GLU A 20 6.39 -0.35 2.46
CA GLU A 20 6.97 0.99 2.32
C GLU A 20 7.93 1.11 1.12
N ARG A 21 8.74 0.08 0.89
CA ARG A 21 9.66 0.01 -0.27
C ARG A 21 8.92 -0.16 -1.59
N CYS A 22 7.78 -0.84 -1.59
CA CYS A 22 6.94 -1.08 -2.76
C CYS A 22 5.86 -0.01 -2.99
N ALA A 23 5.85 1.07 -2.22
CA ALA A 23 4.81 2.10 -2.31
C ALA A 23 4.78 2.78 -3.69
N ASP A 24 5.92 2.90 -4.36
CA ASP A 24 6.06 3.39 -5.72
C ASP A 24 5.33 2.51 -6.76
N HIS A 25 5.33 1.19 -6.56
CA HIS A 25 4.67 0.23 -7.45
C HIS A 25 3.14 0.41 -7.50
N ALA A 26 2.55 0.96 -6.43
CA ALA A 26 1.12 1.18 -6.30
C ALA A 26 0.75 2.67 -6.22
N ALA A 27 1.65 3.58 -6.64
CA ALA A 27 1.47 5.01 -6.50
C ALA A 27 0.22 5.53 -7.24
N ASP A 28 -0.05 5.04 -8.45
CA ASP A 28 -1.22 5.44 -9.24
C ASP A 28 -2.53 4.99 -8.55
N PHE A 29 -2.56 3.77 -8.02
CA PHE A 29 -3.71 3.25 -7.28
C PHE A 29 -3.90 3.99 -5.95
N LYS A 30 -2.81 4.40 -5.29
CA LYS A 30 -2.87 5.25 -4.10
C LYS A 30 -3.47 6.60 -4.42
N ALA A 31 -3.11 7.21 -5.55
CA ALA A 31 -3.67 8.49 -5.99
C ALA A 31 -5.18 8.39 -6.24
N LEU A 32 -5.65 7.31 -6.88
CA LEU A 32 -7.09 7.06 -7.09
C LEU A 32 -7.84 6.88 -5.76
N LEU A 33 -7.25 6.14 -4.82
CA LEU A 33 -7.81 5.97 -3.47
C LEU A 33 -7.90 7.32 -2.73
N ASP A 34 -6.86 8.16 -2.83
CA ASP A 34 -6.85 9.47 -2.20
C ASP A 34 -7.89 10.42 -2.82
N GLU A 35 -8.03 10.42 -4.15
CA GLU A 35 -9.08 11.17 -4.83
C GLU A 35 -10.49 10.73 -4.39
N CYS A 36 -10.72 9.41 -4.26
CA CYS A 36 -11.98 8.91 -3.73
C CYS A 36 -12.21 9.37 -2.29
N ASN A 37 -11.20 9.28 -1.43
CA ASN A 37 -11.30 9.70 -0.03
C ASN A 37 -11.63 11.19 0.07
N ASP A 38 -11.00 12.04 -0.74
CA ASP A 38 -11.30 13.48 -0.78
C ASP A 38 -12.75 13.72 -1.20
N ARG A 39 -13.25 12.99 -2.21
CA ARG A 39 -14.65 13.08 -2.66
C ARG A 39 -15.64 12.66 -1.59
N VAL A 40 -15.41 11.52 -0.92
CA VAL A 40 -16.27 11.02 0.16
C VAL A 40 -16.25 11.97 1.36
N ASN A 41 -15.07 12.42 1.79
CA ASN A 41 -14.91 13.32 2.94
C ASN A 41 -15.47 14.73 2.68
N SER A 42 -15.53 15.17 1.43
CA SER A 42 -16.14 16.46 1.06
C SER A 42 -17.67 16.49 1.14
N ARG A 43 -18.33 15.33 1.26
CA ARG A 43 -19.79 15.21 1.27
C ARG A 43 -20.31 14.92 2.67
N THR A 44 -21.34 15.65 3.09
CA THR A 44 -21.97 15.46 4.42
C THR A 44 -22.97 14.30 4.46
N ASN A 45 -23.46 13.83 3.31
CA ASN A 45 -24.36 12.68 3.21
C ASN A 45 -24.17 12.00 1.85
N THR A 46 -23.41 10.91 1.82
CA THR A 46 -23.07 10.16 0.61
C THR A 46 -23.12 8.66 0.91
N GLU A 47 -23.63 7.86 -0.03
CA GLU A 47 -23.57 6.39 0.02
C GLU A 47 -22.32 5.84 -0.67
N GLU A 48 -21.50 6.73 -1.23
CA GLU A 48 -20.26 6.40 -1.90
C GLU A 48 -19.21 5.85 -0.91
N THR A 49 -18.51 4.79 -1.30
CA THR A 49 -17.42 4.18 -0.53
C THR A 49 -16.18 3.99 -1.41
N CYS A 50 -15.00 4.07 -0.82
CA CYS A 50 -13.72 3.86 -1.52
C CYS A 50 -13.18 2.43 -1.40
N HIS A 51 -14.07 1.45 -1.19
CA HIS A 51 -13.66 0.07 -0.94
C HIS A 51 -12.99 -0.58 -2.15
N GLN A 52 -13.44 -0.25 -3.37
CA GLN A 52 -12.85 -0.77 -4.60
C GLN A 52 -11.41 -0.26 -4.77
N GLU A 53 -11.21 1.06 -4.67
CA GLU A 53 -9.90 1.70 -4.78
C GLU A 53 -8.95 1.22 -3.68
N MET A 54 -9.47 0.96 -2.47
CA MET A 54 -8.70 0.38 -1.37
C MET A 54 -8.22 -1.03 -1.70
N LEU A 55 -9.09 -1.89 -2.23
CA LEU A 55 -8.72 -3.25 -2.63
C LEU A 55 -7.69 -3.22 -3.76
N ASP A 56 -7.87 -2.37 -4.76
CA ASP A 56 -6.95 -2.24 -5.89
C ASP A 56 -5.56 -1.77 -5.43
N TYR A 57 -5.51 -0.76 -4.56
CA TYR A 57 -4.26 -0.30 -3.96
C TYR A 57 -3.55 -1.42 -3.19
N ILE A 58 -4.27 -2.13 -2.31
CA ILE A 58 -3.68 -3.23 -1.52
C ILE A 58 -3.21 -4.35 -2.43
N HIS A 59 -4.00 -4.73 -3.44
CA HIS A 59 -3.64 -5.79 -4.37
C HIS A 59 -2.32 -5.52 -5.09
N HIS A 60 -2.18 -4.32 -5.67
CA HIS A 60 -0.97 -3.95 -6.40
C HIS A 60 0.23 -3.75 -5.47
N LEU A 61 0.02 -3.18 -4.28
CA LEU A 61 1.07 -3.08 -3.27
C LEU A 61 1.61 -4.46 -2.87
N ASP A 62 0.70 -5.40 -2.59
CA ASP A 62 1.05 -6.73 -2.12
C ASP A 62 1.64 -7.63 -3.22
N GLN A 63 1.29 -7.41 -4.50
CA GLN A 63 1.99 -8.05 -5.64
C GLN A 63 3.50 -7.82 -5.57
N CYS A 64 3.93 -6.63 -5.15
CA CYS A 64 5.34 -6.29 -4.98
C CYS A 64 5.90 -6.76 -3.63
N ALA A 65 5.19 -6.49 -2.53
CA ALA A 65 5.69 -6.65 -1.16
C ALA A 65 5.69 -8.11 -0.68
N MET A 66 4.60 -8.85 -0.92
CA MET A 66 4.40 -10.17 -0.33
C MET A 66 5.49 -11.19 -0.71
N PRO A 67 5.87 -11.36 -2.00
CA PRO A 67 6.92 -12.33 -2.36
C PRO A 67 8.28 -12.02 -1.72
N LYS A 68 8.57 -10.75 -1.41
CA LYS A 68 9.83 -10.33 -0.77
C LYS A 68 9.75 -10.48 0.75
N ALA A 69 8.62 -10.14 1.35
CA ALA A 69 8.35 -10.34 2.77
C ALA A 69 8.41 -11.82 3.14
N PHE A 70 7.80 -12.71 2.36
CA PHE A 70 7.85 -14.15 2.61
C PHE A 70 9.26 -14.73 2.51
N LYS A 71 10.12 -14.20 1.62
CA LYS A 71 11.53 -14.62 1.52
C LYS A 71 12.37 -14.15 2.71
N ALA A 72 11.93 -13.11 3.41
CA ALA A 72 12.62 -12.55 4.57
C ALA A 72 12.17 -13.17 5.90
N LEU A 73 11.15 -14.03 5.91
CA LEU A 73 10.75 -14.80 7.09
C LEU A 73 11.86 -15.80 7.48
N LYS A 74 12.16 -15.87 8.77
CA LYS A 74 13.07 -16.86 9.37
C LYS A 74 12.30 -18.11 9.80
#